data_AF-A0A938CEK2-F1
#
_entry.id   AF-A0A938CEK2-F1
#
_cell.length_a   1.000
_cell.length_b   1.000
_cell.length_c   1.000
_cell.angle_alpha   90.00
_cell.angle_beta   90.00
_cell.angle_gamma   90.00
#
_symmetry.space_group_name_H-M   'P 1'
#
loop_
_entity.id
_entity.type
_entity.pdbx_description
1 polymer ?
#
loop_
_entity_poly.entity_id
_entity_poly.type
_entity_poly.pdbx_seq_one_letter_code
_entity_poly.pdbx_strand_id
1 'polypeptide(L)'
;MDEVGIYAFQIGYSFAIFILISLGLAVIFGMMRVINLAQGEFLMLGAYVCMFATKAGINVWLAFILSGLAVGIFGMIVERVLIRRLYGRIVDTLLATWGLSLFLVGGVTTLFGPQGEGVESGLGSVQMGAYRISQYDLVLIGIAILLLVLTYGLWRFTRFGLYVRGTMQNPDMAAGVGVNKNLVYTLTFGFGSALTGLAGAVLAPIAGVAPPMGIFYVAKAFITVISG
;
A
#
# COMPACT_ATOMS: atom_id res chain seq x y z
N MET A 1 -7.21 -31.88 17.71
CA MET A 1 -7.72 -30.51 17.88
C MET A 1 -6.81 -29.48 17.17
N ASP A 2 -5.78 -29.94 16.47
CA ASP A 2 -4.76 -29.08 15.85
C ASP A 2 -5.20 -28.52 14.48
N GLU A 3 -6.05 -29.22 13.74
CA GLU A 3 -6.48 -28.78 12.40
C GLU A 3 -7.35 -27.52 12.43
N VAL A 4 -8.26 -27.38 13.41
CA VAL A 4 -9.10 -26.18 13.55
C VAL A 4 -8.23 -24.94 13.83
N GLY A 5 -7.17 -25.09 14.63
CA GLY A 5 -6.22 -24.00 14.90
C GLY A 5 -5.42 -23.59 13.67
N ILE A 6 -5.00 -24.55 12.85
CA ILE A 6 -4.28 -24.30 11.59
C ILE A 6 -5.18 -23.57 10.60
N TYR A 7 -6.43 -24.02 10.42
CA TYR A 7 -7.36 -23.34 9.52
C TYR A 7 -7.69 -21.92 10.00
N ALA A 8 -7.91 -21.72 11.30
CA ALA A 8 -8.15 -20.38 11.84
C ALA A 8 -6.95 -19.44 11.62
N PHE A 9 -5.73 -19.95 11.81
CA PHE A 9 -4.51 -19.20 11.53
C PHE A 9 -4.37 -18.82 10.05
N GLN A 10 -4.60 -19.77 9.14
CA GLN A 10 -4.51 -19.53 7.69
C GLN A 10 -5.56 -18.51 7.21
N ILE A 11 -6.76 -18.55 7.79
CA ILE A 11 -7.81 -17.55 7.55
C ILE A 11 -7.33 -16.18 8.01
N GLY A 12 -6.85 -16.07 9.26
CA GLY A 12 -6.34 -14.81 9.81
C GLY A 12 -5.17 -14.21 9.00
N TYR A 13 -4.24 -15.06 8.55
CA TYR A 13 -3.14 -14.67 7.68
C TYR A 13 -3.63 -14.14 6.32
N SER A 14 -4.61 -14.81 5.71
CA SER A 14 -5.20 -14.36 4.44
C SER A 14 -5.89 -13.00 4.58
N PHE A 15 -6.64 -12.79 5.66
CA PHE A 15 -7.23 -11.49 5.98
C PHE A 15 -6.17 -10.41 6.19
N ALA A 16 -5.06 -10.72 6.88
CA ALA A 16 -3.98 -9.78 7.08
C ALA A 16 -3.35 -9.32 5.76
N ILE A 17 -3.12 -10.24 4.81
CA ILE A 17 -2.65 -9.87 3.46
C ILE A 17 -3.67 -8.96 2.77
N PHE A 18 -4.95 -9.31 2.79
CA PHE A 18 -6.00 -8.49 2.17
C PHE A 18 -6.07 -7.11 2.79
N ILE A 19 -5.97 -6.99 4.11
CA ILE A 19 -5.89 -5.70 4.82
C ILE A 19 -4.69 -4.91 4.31
N LEU A 20 -3.49 -5.49 4.28
CA LEU A 20 -2.28 -4.79 3.85
C LEU A 20 -2.40 -4.22 2.43
N ILE A 21 -2.85 -5.05 1.47
CA ILE A 21 -2.95 -4.62 0.07
C ILE A 21 -4.11 -3.66 -0.19
N SER A 22 -5.19 -3.75 0.60
CA SER A 22 -6.39 -2.94 0.42
C SER A 22 -6.37 -1.62 1.18
N LEU A 23 -5.67 -1.52 2.31
CA LEU A 23 -5.76 -0.36 3.22
C LEU A 23 -5.37 0.95 2.53
N GLY A 24 -4.27 0.96 1.77
CA GLY A 24 -3.84 2.14 1.01
C GLY A 24 -4.82 2.51 -0.11
N LEU A 25 -5.36 1.50 -0.81
CA LEU A 25 -6.38 1.71 -1.84
C LEU A 25 -7.69 2.22 -1.23
N ALA A 26 -8.14 1.69 -0.10
CA ALA A 26 -9.33 2.10 0.62
C ALA A 26 -9.26 3.57 1.04
N VAL A 27 -8.10 4.01 1.52
CA VAL A 27 -7.86 5.41 1.84
C VAL A 27 -7.97 6.31 0.60
N ILE A 28 -7.28 5.97 -0.49
CA ILE A 28 -7.26 6.80 -1.70
C ILE A 28 -8.65 6.84 -2.36
N PHE A 29 -9.24 5.66 -2.55
CA PHE A 29 -10.52 5.50 -3.23
C PHE A 29 -11.67 6.06 -2.40
N GLY A 30 -11.72 5.74 -1.09
CA GLY A 30 -12.78 6.22 -0.21
C GLY A 30 -12.86 7.74 -0.18
N MET A 31 -11.71 8.41 -0.22
CA MET A 31 -11.56 9.86 -0.14
C MET A 31 -11.84 10.60 -1.44
N MET A 32 -11.19 10.18 -2.52
CA MET A 32 -11.15 10.95 -3.78
C MET A 32 -12.05 10.35 -4.86
N ARG A 33 -12.59 9.13 -4.65
CA ARG A 33 -13.36 8.36 -5.64
C ARG A 33 -12.65 8.23 -6.98
N VAL A 34 -11.31 8.26 -6.96
CA VAL A 34 -10.45 8.09 -8.13
C VAL A 34 -10.01 6.64 -8.20
N ILE A 35 -10.25 6.01 -9.35
CA ILE A 35 -9.74 4.67 -9.64
C ILE A 35 -8.29 4.83 -10.12
N ASN A 36 -7.34 4.41 -9.30
CA ASN A 36 -5.91 4.41 -9.64
C ASN A 36 -5.49 3.01 -10.11
N LEU A 37 -5.34 2.82 -11.42
CA LEU A 37 -4.88 1.53 -11.96
C LEU A 37 -3.39 1.27 -11.66
N ALA A 38 -2.60 2.32 -11.43
CA ALA A 38 -1.19 2.18 -11.07
C ALA A 38 -0.97 1.73 -9.62
N GLN A 39 -2.02 1.55 -8.79
CA GLN A 39 -1.87 1.23 -7.37
C GLN A 39 -0.91 0.05 -7.10
N GLY A 40 -0.89 -0.95 -7.97
CA GLY A 40 -0.01 -2.12 -7.86
C GLY A 40 1.44 -1.77 -8.06
N GLU A 41 1.71 -0.76 -8.89
CA GLU A 41 3.07 -0.28 -9.11
C GLU A 41 3.59 0.47 -7.89
N PHE A 42 2.73 1.07 -7.08
CA PHE A 42 3.14 1.66 -5.80
C PHE A 42 3.54 0.58 -4.80
N LEU A 43 2.84 -0.56 -4.83
CA LEU A 43 3.19 -1.75 -4.06
C LEU A 43 4.52 -2.33 -4.55
N MET A 44 4.70 -2.45 -5.87
CA MET A 44 5.96 -2.87 -6.50
C MET A 44 7.11 -1.94 -6.08
N LEU A 45 6.96 -0.62 -6.21
CA LEU A 45 7.99 0.34 -5.81
C LEU A 45 8.37 0.19 -4.33
N GLY A 46 7.39 -0.05 -3.45
CA GLY A 46 7.65 -0.32 -2.03
C GLY A 46 8.51 -1.57 -1.80
N ALA A 47 8.24 -2.63 -2.55
CA ALA A 47 9.02 -3.87 -2.51
C ALA A 47 10.46 -3.66 -3.01
N TYR A 48 10.64 -2.92 -4.12
CA TYR A 48 11.97 -2.56 -4.63
C TYR A 48 12.75 -1.66 -3.68
N VAL A 49 12.13 -0.64 -3.08
CA VAL A 49 12.82 0.20 -2.08
C VAL A 49 13.26 -0.64 -0.89
N CYS A 50 12.46 -1.62 -0.46
CA CYS A 50 12.82 -2.52 0.64
C CYS A 50 14.01 -3.40 0.26
N MET A 51 13.99 -3.96 -0.94
CA MET A 51 15.10 -4.75 -1.49
C MET A 51 16.40 -3.92 -1.54
N PHE A 52 16.34 -2.67 -2.01
CA PHE A 52 17.53 -1.81 -2.05
C PHE A 52 18.05 -1.46 -0.66
N ALA A 53 17.15 -1.09 0.25
CA ALA A 53 17.53 -0.78 1.62
C ALA A 53 18.20 -1.98 2.32
N THR A 54 17.63 -3.18 2.17
CA THR A 54 18.18 -4.40 2.75
C THR A 54 19.52 -4.80 2.12
N LYS A 55 19.68 -4.69 0.80
CA LYS A 55 20.98 -4.87 0.11
C LYS A 55 22.03 -3.87 0.54
N ALA A 56 21.63 -2.65 0.92
CA ALA A 56 22.52 -1.63 1.47
C ALA A 56 22.90 -1.89 2.94
N GLY A 57 22.47 -3.00 3.54
CA GLY A 57 22.75 -3.36 4.93
C GLY A 57 21.82 -2.69 5.95
N ILE A 58 20.75 -2.02 5.50
CA ILE A 58 19.73 -1.45 6.39
C ILE A 58 18.87 -2.59 6.93
N ASN A 59 18.56 -2.52 8.24
CA ASN A 59 17.67 -3.47 8.88
C ASN A 59 16.29 -3.50 8.17
N VAL A 60 15.77 -4.70 7.93
CA VAL A 60 14.46 -4.96 7.29
C VAL A 60 13.33 -4.11 7.88
N TRP A 61 13.29 -3.92 9.20
CA TRP A 61 12.26 -3.10 9.85
C TRP A 61 12.34 -1.62 9.46
N LEU A 62 13.56 -1.08 9.35
CA LEU A 62 13.79 0.28 8.88
C LEU A 62 13.53 0.36 7.37
N ALA A 63 13.86 -0.68 6.61
CA ALA A 63 13.54 -0.78 5.19
C ALA A 63 12.04 -0.66 4.92
N PHE A 64 11.18 -1.28 5.76
CA PHE A 64 9.72 -1.13 5.63
C PHE A 64 9.25 0.31 5.79
N ILE A 65 9.77 1.02 6.79
CA ILE A 65 9.43 2.42 7.04
C ILE A 65 9.93 3.29 5.88
N LEU A 66 11.16 3.07 5.42
CA LEU A 66 11.75 3.77 4.29
C LEU A 66 10.95 3.55 3.00
N SER A 67 10.50 2.34 2.74
CA SER A 67 9.61 2.04 1.61
C SER A 67 8.30 2.81 1.68
N GLY A 68 7.65 2.83 2.84
CA GLY A 68 6.44 3.61 3.05
C GLY A 68 6.68 5.11 2.81
N LEU A 69 7.75 5.67 3.36
CA LEU A 69 8.08 7.09 3.18
C LEU A 69 8.42 7.43 1.73
N ALA A 70 9.26 6.64 1.06
CA ALA A 70 9.68 6.86 -0.31
C ALA A 70 8.48 6.80 -1.27
N VAL A 71 7.64 5.77 -1.15
CA VAL A 71 6.43 5.63 -1.99
C VAL A 71 5.38 6.67 -1.62
N GLY A 72 5.29 7.07 -0.35
CA GLY A 72 4.43 8.16 0.09
C GLY A 72 4.80 9.49 -0.56
N ILE A 73 6.08 9.85 -0.55
CA ILE A 73 6.61 11.05 -1.21
C ILE A 73 6.38 10.96 -2.73
N PHE A 74 6.68 9.82 -3.34
CA PHE A 74 6.43 9.58 -4.75
C PHE A 74 4.94 9.77 -5.08
N GLY A 75 4.04 9.25 -4.26
CA GLY A 75 2.60 9.45 -4.40
C GLY A 75 2.18 10.91 -4.29
N MET A 76 2.74 11.68 -3.37
CA MET A 76 2.48 13.12 -3.30
C MET A 76 2.90 13.85 -4.58
N ILE A 77 4.01 13.43 -5.20
CA ILE A 77 4.48 14.00 -6.46
C ILE A 77 3.53 13.61 -7.60
N VAL A 78 3.17 12.32 -7.71
CA VAL A 78 2.22 11.84 -8.73
C VAL A 78 0.88 12.53 -8.61
N GLU A 79 0.36 12.70 -7.39
CA GLU A 79 -0.89 13.41 -7.16
C GLU A 79 -0.80 14.84 -7.67
N ARG A 80 0.23 15.57 -7.25
CA ARG A 80 0.39 16.99 -7.58
C ARG A 80 0.61 17.24 -9.06
N VAL A 81 1.35 16.36 -9.75
CA VAL A 81 1.75 16.53 -11.15
C VAL A 81 0.74 15.92 -12.11
N LEU A 82 0.20 14.75 -11.81
CA LEU A 82 -0.64 14.01 -12.75
C LEU A 82 -2.10 14.10 -12.35
N ILE A 83 -2.45 13.53 -11.20
CA ILE A 83 -3.85 13.27 -10.82
C ILE A 83 -4.61 14.57 -10.59
N ARG A 84 -3.98 15.57 -9.97
CA ARG A 84 -4.61 16.84 -9.64
C ARG A 84 -5.14 17.60 -10.84
N ARG A 85 -4.51 17.43 -12.01
CA ARG A 85 -4.93 18.07 -13.26
C ARG A 85 -6.14 17.40 -13.91
N LEU A 86 -6.46 16.18 -13.49
CA LEU A 86 -7.47 15.31 -14.09
C LEU A 86 -8.67 15.05 -13.17
N TYR A 87 -8.69 15.66 -11.97
CA TYR A 87 -9.83 15.54 -11.06
C TYR A 87 -11.14 15.94 -11.75
N GLY A 88 -12.19 15.14 -11.49
CA GLY A 88 -13.50 15.28 -12.12
C GLY A 88 -13.63 14.60 -13.49
N ARG A 89 -12.53 14.08 -14.07
CA ARG A 89 -12.52 13.36 -15.35
C ARG A 89 -12.06 11.92 -15.13
N ILE A 90 -13.03 11.04 -14.87
CA ILE A 90 -12.76 9.65 -14.46
C ILE A 90 -11.98 8.90 -15.56
N VAL A 91 -12.40 9.03 -16.82
CA VAL A 91 -11.75 8.35 -17.96
C VAL A 91 -10.32 8.85 -18.16
N ASP A 92 -10.10 10.17 -18.12
CA ASP A 92 -8.75 10.76 -18.26
C ASP A 92 -7.82 10.27 -17.13
N THR A 93 -8.33 10.17 -15.90
CA THR A 93 -7.55 9.69 -14.76
C THR A 93 -7.23 8.20 -14.87
N LEU A 94 -8.18 7.38 -15.36
CA LEU A 94 -7.95 5.96 -15.64
C LEU A 94 -6.86 5.78 -16.70
N LEU A 95 -6.95 6.49 -17.82
CA LEU A 95 -5.95 6.42 -18.90
C LEU A 95 -4.57 6.90 -18.43
N ALA A 96 -4.52 7.99 -17.67
CA ALA A 96 -3.27 8.52 -17.15
C ALA A 96 -2.61 7.59 -16.12
N THR A 97 -3.40 6.97 -15.24
CA THR A 97 -2.86 6.00 -14.26
C THR A 97 -2.48 4.68 -14.92
N TRP A 98 -3.17 4.26 -15.99
CA TRP A 98 -2.72 3.13 -16.79
C TRP A 98 -1.39 3.42 -17.51
N GLY A 99 -1.25 4.60 -18.12
CA GLY A 99 0.01 5.03 -18.72
C GLY A 99 1.15 5.13 -17.70
N LEU A 100 0.86 5.63 -16.49
CA LEU A 100 1.81 5.64 -15.38
C LEU A 100 2.23 4.22 -14.98
N SER A 101 1.29 3.27 -14.95
CA SER A 101 1.60 1.86 -14.66
C SER A 101 2.58 1.29 -15.68
N LEU A 102 2.30 1.45 -16.98
CA LEU A 102 3.20 1.00 -18.05
C LEU A 102 4.58 1.65 -17.95
N PHE A 103 4.63 2.96 -17.66
CA PHE A 103 5.90 3.67 -17.49
C PHE A 103 6.70 3.13 -16.30
N LEU A 104 6.06 2.87 -15.17
CA LEU A 104 6.72 2.33 -13.97
C LEU A 104 7.20 0.89 -14.18
N VAL A 105 6.35 0.01 -14.71
CA VAL A 105 6.74 -1.37 -15.02
C VAL A 105 7.89 -1.39 -16.04
N GLY A 106 7.80 -0.60 -17.10
CA GLY A 106 8.85 -0.48 -18.12
C GLY A 106 10.16 0.09 -17.56
N GLY A 107 10.08 1.12 -16.71
CA GLY A 107 11.25 1.71 -16.06
C GLY A 107 11.93 0.74 -15.09
N VAL A 108 11.16 0.04 -14.25
CA VAL A 108 11.70 -0.96 -13.32
C VAL A 108 12.28 -2.15 -14.07
N THR A 109 11.60 -2.64 -15.12
CA THR A 109 12.09 -3.78 -15.91
C THR A 109 13.38 -3.45 -16.67
N THR A 110 13.54 -2.22 -17.15
CA THR A 110 14.77 -1.81 -17.85
C THR A 110 15.94 -1.59 -16.89
N LEU A 111 15.69 -1.09 -15.68
CA LEU A 111 16.74 -0.84 -14.68
C LEU A 111 17.17 -2.11 -13.91
N PHE A 112 16.22 -2.99 -13.58
CA PHE A 112 16.45 -4.13 -12.68
C PHE A 112 16.32 -5.49 -13.37
N GLY A 113 15.90 -5.50 -14.63
CA GLY A 113 15.61 -6.72 -15.37
C GLY A 113 14.23 -7.30 -15.01
N PRO A 114 13.78 -8.30 -15.79
CA PRO A 114 12.49 -8.95 -15.58
C PRO A 114 12.50 -10.04 -14.49
N GLN A 115 13.69 -10.37 -13.95
CA GLN A 115 13.85 -11.49 -13.03
C GLN A 115 13.42 -11.11 -11.62
N GLY A 116 12.69 -12.01 -10.96
CA GLY A 116 12.29 -11.82 -9.58
C GLY A 116 13.45 -12.08 -8.63
N GLU A 117 13.72 -11.14 -7.73
CA GLU A 117 14.71 -11.31 -6.66
C GLU A 117 14.02 -11.48 -5.30
N GLY A 118 14.48 -12.45 -4.50
CA GLY A 118 14.01 -12.64 -3.13
C GLY A 118 14.64 -11.62 -2.18
N VAL A 119 13.88 -11.15 -1.20
CA VAL A 119 14.40 -10.38 -0.07
C VAL A 119 14.46 -11.31 1.14
N GLU A 120 15.62 -11.44 1.76
CA GLU A 120 15.73 -12.26 2.97
C GLU A 120 15.03 -11.56 4.14
N SER A 121 14.12 -12.26 4.82
CA SER A 121 13.39 -11.72 5.97
C SER A 121 14.25 -11.62 7.24
N GLY A 122 15.39 -12.34 7.29
CA GLY A 122 16.24 -12.47 8.48
C GLY A 122 15.57 -13.20 9.66
N LEU A 123 14.35 -13.72 9.49
CA LEU A 123 13.57 -14.41 10.52
C LEU A 123 13.45 -15.91 10.18
N GLY A 124 13.67 -16.75 11.19
CA GLY A 124 13.59 -18.20 11.07
C GLY A 124 12.15 -18.73 10.97
N SER A 125 12.02 -20.04 10.80
CA SER A 125 10.73 -20.73 10.85
C SER A 125 10.60 -21.50 12.16
N VAL A 126 9.40 -21.54 12.74
CA VAL A 126 9.12 -22.35 13.93
C VAL A 126 8.20 -23.50 13.53
N GLN A 127 8.56 -24.72 13.88
CA GLN A 127 7.70 -25.88 13.67
C GLN A 127 6.64 -25.96 14.77
N MET A 128 5.37 -26.00 14.38
CA MET A 128 4.25 -26.41 15.24
C MET A 128 3.66 -27.70 14.64
N GLY A 129 4.01 -28.85 15.23
CA GLY A 129 3.55 -30.17 14.74
C GLY A 129 4.10 -30.52 13.35
N ALA A 130 3.25 -31.05 12.46
CA ALA A 130 3.61 -31.42 11.09
C ALA A 130 3.64 -30.24 10.09
N TYR A 131 3.30 -29.01 10.55
CA TYR A 131 3.23 -27.82 9.71
C TYR A 131 4.28 -26.79 10.15
N ARG A 132 4.94 -26.20 9.16
CA ARG A 132 5.98 -25.18 9.38
C ARG A 132 5.34 -23.80 9.26
N ILE A 133 4.99 -23.19 10.38
CA ILE A 133 4.48 -21.82 10.40
C ILE A 133 5.69 -20.88 10.42
N SER A 134 5.76 -19.94 9.47
CA SER A 134 6.82 -18.96 9.49
C SER A 134 6.58 -17.99 10.65
N GLN A 135 7.58 -17.68 11.47
CA GLN A 135 7.44 -16.61 12.48
C GLN A 135 7.07 -15.28 11.82
N TYR A 136 7.44 -15.13 10.54
CA TYR A 136 7.10 -14.00 9.71
C TYR A 136 5.59 -13.83 9.48
N ASP A 137 4.82 -14.92 9.43
CA ASP A 137 3.37 -14.85 9.20
C ASP A 137 2.65 -14.18 10.38
N LEU A 138 3.12 -14.46 11.60
CA LEU A 138 2.64 -13.79 12.83
C LEU A 138 3.03 -12.30 12.85
N VAL A 139 4.25 -11.98 12.42
CA VAL A 139 4.71 -10.59 12.28
C VAL A 139 3.85 -9.85 11.26
N LEU A 140 3.54 -10.46 10.12
CA LEU A 140 2.70 -9.86 9.09
C LEU A 140 1.30 -9.55 9.61
N ILE A 141 0.69 -10.49 10.34
CA ILE A 141 -0.60 -10.27 11.01
C ILE A 141 -0.50 -9.09 11.98
N GLY A 142 0.56 -9.05 12.80
CA GLY A 142 0.82 -7.95 13.73
C GLY A 142 0.93 -6.59 13.03
N ILE A 143 1.68 -6.51 11.92
CA ILE A 143 1.83 -5.29 11.12
C ILE A 143 0.49 -4.88 10.49
N ALA A 144 -0.28 -5.83 9.96
CA ALA A 144 -1.59 -5.54 9.36
C ALA A 144 -2.55 -4.92 10.38
N ILE A 145 -2.65 -5.51 11.58
CA ILE A 145 -3.46 -4.98 12.68
C ILE A 145 -2.94 -3.61 13.11
N LEU A 146 -1.61 -3.46 13.28
CA LEU A 146 -0.99 -2.20 13.65
C LEU A 146 -1.34 -1.08 12.66
N LEU A 147 -1.18 -1.32 11.36
CA LEU A 147 -1.49 -0.32 10.33
C LEU A 147 -2.98 0.01 10.29
N LEU A 148 -3.86 -0.97 10.47
CA LEU A 148 -5.30 -0.76 10.54
C LEU A 148 -5.66 0.12 11.75
N VAL A 149 -5.14 -0.19 12.94
CA VAL A 149 -5.38 0.60 14.16
C VAL A 149 -4.80 2.00 14.04
N LEU A 150 -3.58 2.16 13.52
CA LEU A 150 -2.96 3.47 13.31
C LEU A 150 -3.76 4.30 12.32
N THR A 151 -4.19 3.70 11.20
CA THR A 151 -5.00 4.38 10.19
C THR A 151 -6.35 4.78 10.76
N TYR A 152 -7.03 3.88 11.47
CA TYR A 152 -8.28 4.17 12.16
C TYR A 152 -8.13 5.30 13.17
N GLY A 153 -7.09 5.25 14.02
CA GLY A 153 -6.83 6.25 15.04
C GLY A 153 -6.50 7.62 14.44
N LEU A 154 -5.69 7.64 13.38
CA LEU A 154 -5.35 8.84 12.62
C LEU A 154 -6.61 9.46 12.03
N TRP A 155 -7.48 8.66 11.41
CA TRP A 155 -8.73 9.17 10.88
C TRP A 155 -9.66 9.67 11.98
N ARG A 156 -9.93 8.86 13.00
CA ARG A 156 -10.95 9.16 14.02
C ARG A 156 -10.56 10.31 14.95
N PHE A 157 -9.33 10.33 15.44
CA PHE A 157 -8.94 11.17 16.58
C PHE A 157 -8.09 12.41 16.22
N THR A 158 -7.58 12.53 15.00
CA THR A 158 -6.70 13.67 14.64
C THR A 158 -7.42 14.80 13.91
N ARG A 159 -6.85 16.01 13.99
CA ARG A 159 -7.31 17.18 13.21
C ARG A 159 -7.18 16.95 11.70
N PHE A 160 -6.14 16.24 11.26
CA PHE A 160 -5.98 15.88 9.85
C PHE A 160 -7.15 15.03 9.37
N GLY A 161 -7.56 14.03 10.16
CA GLY A 161 -8.73 13.21 9.84
C GLY A 161 -10.05 13.98 9.84
N LEU A 162 -10.18 15.02 10.67
CA LEU A 162 -11.32 15.93 10.62
C LEU A 162 -11.35 16.73 9.31
N TYR A 163 -10.23 17.32 8.89
CA TYR A 163 -10.14 18.06 7.63
C TYR A 163 -10.43 17.18 6.42
N VAL A 164 -9.91 15.96 6.44
CA VAL A 164 -10.17 14.95 5.43
C VAL A 164 -11.66 14.66 5.33
N ARG A 165 -12.33 14.25 6.42
CA ARG A 165 -13.77 13.93 6.37
C ARG A 165 -14.62 15.13 5.95
N GLY A 166 -14.27 16.34 6.41
CA GLY A 166 -14.96 17.56 6.01
C GLY A 166 -14.80 17.85 4.50
N THR A 167 -13.58 17.67 3.98
CA THR A 167 -13.29 17.85 2.55
C THR A 167 -14.01 16.80 1.69
N MET A 168 -14.16 15.55 2.17
CA MET A 168 -14.94 14.53 1.45
C MET A 168 -16.42 14.88 1.32
N GLN A 169 -17.01 15.47 2.36
CA GLN A 169 -18.43 15.78 2.38
C GLN A 169 -18.76 16.96 1.46
N ASN A 170 -17.99 18.04 1.59
CA ASN A 170 -18.13 19.21 0.73
C ASN A 170 -16.80 19.97 0.64
N PRO A 171 -16.03 19.76 -0.44
CA PRO A 171 -14.74 20.43 -0.63
C PRO A 171 -14.83 21.96 -0.65
N ASP A 172 -15.93 22.52 -1.14
CA ASP A 172 -16.09 23.97 -1.29
C ASP A 172 -16.46 24.63 0.04
N MET A 173 -17.31 24.00 0.86
CA MET A 173 -17.55 24.46 2.23
C MET A 173 -16.29 24.35 3.10
N ALA A 174 -15.52 23.27 2.96
CA ALA A 174 -14.25 23.13 3.66
C ALA A 174 -13.27 24.26 3.28
N ALA A 175 -13.21 24.60 1.99
CA ALA A 175 -12.41 25.73 1.52
C ALA A 175 -12.90 27.08 2.09
N GLY A 176 -14.21 27.26 2.26
CA GLY A 176 -14.82 28.47 2.84
C GLY A 176 -14.40 28.77 4.29
N VAL A 177 -14.01 27.75 5.06
CA VAL A 177 -13.47 27.89 6.43
C VAL A 177 -11.93 27.88 6.48
N GLY A 178 -11.26 28.02 5.33
CA GLY A 178 -9.81 28.14 5.22
C GLY A 178 -9.04 26.82 5.07
N VAL A 179 -9.72 25.68 4.85
CA VAL A 179 -9.04 24.40 4.60
C VAL A 179 -8.49 24.36 3.18
N ASN A 180 -7.18 24.14 3.04
CA ASN A 180 -6.56 23.96 1.73
C ASN A 180 -6.85 22.57 1.17
N LYS A 181 -7.90 22.45 0.34
CA LYS A 181 -8.32 21.19 -0.31
C LYS A 181 -7.18 20.47 -1.03
N ASN A 182 -6.29 21.21 -1.68
CA ASN A 182 -5.19 20.62 -2.44
C ASN A 182 -4.16 19.96 -1.51
N LEU A 183 -3.85 20.61 -0.38
CA LEU A 183 -2.95 20.04 0.61
C LEU A 183 -3.56 18.78 1.23
N VAL A 184 -4.86 18.80 1.54
CA VAL A 184 -5.58 17.64 2.07
C VAL A 184 -5.52 16.47 1.09
N TYR A 185 -5.77 16.69 -0.21
CA TYR A 185 -5.67 15.65 -1.22
C TYR A 185 -4.24 15.13 -1.39
N THR A 186 -3.23 16.00 -1.52
CA THR A 186 -1.83 15.55 -1.62
C THR A 186 -1.41 14.71 -0.42
N LEU A 187 -1.73 15.16 0.81
CA LEU A 187 -1.37 14.42 2.03
C LEU A 187 -2.11 13.09 2.14
N THR A 188 -3.39 13.06 1.78
CA THR A 188 -4.20 11.84 1.81
C THR A 188 -3.70 10.82 0.79
N PHE A 189 -3.41 11.28 -0.44
CA PHE A 189 -2.85 10.42 -1.49
C PHE A 189 -1.47 9.91 -1.08
N GLY A 190 -0.59 10.78 -0.57
CA GLY A 190 0.72 10.40 -0.05
C GLY A 190 0.64 9.38 1.08
N PHE A 191 -0.29 9.54 2.03
CA PHE A 191 -0.51 8.59 3.11
C PHE A 191 -1.01 7.23 2.59
N GLY A 192 -1.98 7.21 1.67
CA GLY A 192 -2.44 5.96 1.05
C GLY A 192 -1.36 5.26 0.22
N SER A 193 -0.55 6.03 -0.51
CA SER A 193 0.63 5.53 -1.22
C SER A 193 1.67 4.98 -0.25
N ALA A 194 1.90 5.64 0.89
CA ALA A 194 2.83 5.16 1.92
C ALA A 194 2.39 3.82 2.51
N LEU A 195 1.11 3.66 2.85
CA LEU A 195 0.56 2.39 3.31
C LEU A 195 0.73 1.28 2.26
N THR A 196 0.54 1.62 0.99
CA THR A 196 0.70 0.68 -0.13
C THR A 196 2.16 0.26 -0.33
N GLY A 197 3.09 1.22 -0.24
CA GLY A 197 4.52 0.94 -0.32
C GLY A 197 5.02 0.09 0.85
N LEU A 198 4.51 0.35 2.06
CA LEU A 198 4.82 -0.43 3.25
C LEU A 198 4.26 -1.86 3.12
N ALA A 199 3.03 -2.02 2.61
CA ALA A 199 2.46 -3.33 2.30
C ALA A 199 3.32 -4.11 1.29
N GLY A 200 3.81 -3.45 0.23
CA GLY A 200 4.74 -4.06 -0.72
C GLY A 200 6.05 -4.51 -0.10
N ALA A 201 6.62 -3.68 0.79
CA ALA A 201 7.83 -4.00 1.53
C ALA A 201 7.65 -5.21 2.46
N VAL A 202 6.53 -5.30 3.17
CA VAL A 202 6.20 -6.43 4.06
C VAL A 202 5.92 -7.71 3.28
N LEU A 203 5.40 -7.61 2.06
CA LEU A 203 5.16 -8.78 1.20
C LEU A 203 6.42 -9.25 0.48
N ALA A 204 7.43 -8.39 0.30
CA ALA A 204 8.65 -8.70 -0.46
C ALA A 204 9.38 -9.98 0.02
N PRO A 205 9.53 -10.24 1.34
CA PRO A 205 10.21 -11.46 1.79
C PRO A 205 9.42 -12.76 1.58
N ILE A 206 8.11 -12.69 1.36
CA ILE A 206 7.25 -13.87 1.15
C ILE A 206 7.00 -14.10 -0.34
N ALA A 207 6.66 -13.04 -1.06
CA ALA A 207 6.24 -13.09 -2.45
C ALA A 207 7.39 -12.92 -3.45
N GLY A 208 8.56 -12.48 -2.98
CA GLY A 208 9.63 -11.98 -3.83
C GLY A 208 9.31 -10.63 -4.45
N VAL A 209 10.31 -10.03 -5.08
CA VAL A 209 10.21 -8.74 -5.77
C VAL A 209 10.35 -9.00 -7.26
N ALA A 210 9.29 -8.70 -8.02
CA ALA A 210 9.30 -8.83 -9.47
C ALA A 210 8.53 -7.67 -10.10
N PRO A 211 8.89 -7.19 -11.32
CA PRO A 211 8.20 -6.06 -11.93
C PRO A 211 6.68 -6.24 -12.08
N PRO A 212 6.14 -7.39 -12.55
CA PRO A 212 4.69 -7.54 -12.72
C PRO A 212 3.94 -7.85 -11.42
N MET A 213 4.58 -7.79 -10.24
CA MET A 213 3.93 -8.20 -8.98
C MET A 213 2.69 -7.37 -8.65
N GLY A 214 2.66 -6.09 -9.05
CA GLY A 214 1.58 -5.16 -8.75
C GLY A 214 0.21 -5.64 -9.25
N ILE A 215 0.17 -6.17 -10.48
CA ILE A 215 -1.08 -6.59 -11.14
C ILE A 215 -1.82 -7.65 -10.32
N PHE A 216 -1.11 -8.62 -9.74
CA PHE A 216 -1.72 -9.72 -8.99
C PHE A 216 -2.37 -9.26 -7.67
N TYR A 217 -1.85 -8.21 -7.04
CA TYR A 217 -2.37 -7.69 -5.79
C TYR A 217 -3.45 -6.64 -5.98
N VAL A 218 -3.38 -5.85 -7.05
CA VAL A 218 -4.36 -4.79 -7.35
C VAL A 218 -5.77 -5.33 -7.50
N ALA A 219 -5.95 -6.39 -8.30
CA ALA A 219 -7.27 -6.97 -8.52
C ALA A 219 -7.91 -7.44 -7.20
N LYS A 220 -7.13 -8.12 -6.36
CA LYS A 220 -7.55 -8.57 -5.02
C LYS A 220 -7.89 -7.40 -4.10
N ALA A 221 -7.06 -6.36 -4.10
CA ALA A 221 -7.29 -5.15 -3.31
C ALA A 221 -8.59 -4.45 -3.72
N PHE A 222 -8.84 -4.26 -5.02
CA PHE A 222 -10.08 -3.64 -5.51
C PHE A 222 -11.32 -4.44 -5.11
N ILE A 223 -11.31 -5.76 -5.31
CA ILE A 223 -12.44 -6.63 -4.91
C ILE A 223 -12.70 -6.49 -3.41
N THR A 224 -11.64 -6.49 -2.59
CA THR A 224 -11.74 -6.35 -1.13
C THR A 224 -12.34 -5.00 -0.72
N VAL A 225 -11.89 -3.90 -1.32
CA VAL A 225 -12.39 -2.54 -0.99
C VAL A 225 -13.83 -2.32 -1.46
N ILE A 226 -14.24 -2.93 -2.58
CA ILE A 226 -15.61 -2.78 -3.10
C ILE A 226 -16.61 -3.66 -2.32
N SER A 227 -16.14 -4.81 -1.85
CA SER A 227 -16.99 -5.80 -1.15
C SER A 227 -17.15 -5.51 0.34
N GLY A 228 -16.23 -4.75 0.94
CA GLY A 228 -16.25 -4.33 2.34
C GLY A 228 -16.91 -2.97 2.54
#